data_AF-A0A2I1HVY6-F1
#
_entry.id   AF-A0A2I1HVY6-F1
#
_cell.length_a   1.000
_cell.length_b   1.000
_cell.length_c   1.000
_cell.angle_alpha   90.00
_cell.angle_beta   90.00
_cell.angle_gamma   90.00
#
_symmetry.space_group_name_H-M   'P 1'
#
loop_
_entity.id
_entity.type
_entity.pdbx_description
1 polymer ?
#
loop_
_entity_poly.entity_id
_entity_poly.type
_entity_poly.pdbx_seq_one_letter_code
_entity_poly.pdbx_strand_id
1 'polypeptide(L)'
;MIHPSISVYKANTFEEILNILKKDIFFISFKHSIKEKLQKLKFDPENKNYVQFINIFREYCYEAEIHDVEEQKKLLLKKLSRDSFHYYFINNNLEKIKSLNDLIMYFNQSFLEQQKLIRLGSCITLKHVATGKYLTSCNFDSKLYLLKVFASQTLSNPNSLWIVSGPDQNNNKDPIIYGKSEVYLENKAGRFEILFISDYYKSPSTGNWEGTVYGI
;
A
#
# COMPACT_ATOMS: atom_id res chain seq x y z
N MET A 1 26.48 -5.90 -28.57
CA MET A 1 27.64 -6.08 -29.48
C MET A 1 27.08 -6.25 -30.87
N ILE A 2 27.45 -5.39 -31.84
CA ILE A 2 26.95 -5.49 -33.21
C ILE A 2 27.82 -6.52 -33.95
N HIS A 3 27.20 -7.53 -34.57
CA HIS A 3 27.94 -8.55 -35.30
C HIS A 3 28.48 -7.97 -36.62
N PRO A 4 29.76 -8.19 -36.99
CA PRO A 4 30.35 -7.61 -38.20
C PRO A 4 29.68 -8.01 -39.52
N SER A 5 28.86 -9.06 -39.51
CA SER A 5 28.10 -9.50 -40.69
C SER A 5 26.91 -8.60 -41.04
N ILE A 6 26.50 -7.68 -40.16
CA ILE A 6 25.37 -6.79 -40.42
C ILE A 6 25.82 -5.69 -41.39
N SER A 7 25.37 -5.77 -42.64
CA SER A 7 25.72 -4.83 -43.70
C SER A 7 24.87 -3.57 -43.63
N VAL A 8 25.47 -2.46 -43.18
CA VAL A 8 24.84 -1.13 -43.12
C VAL A 8 25.30 -0.18 -44.24
N TYR A 9 26.18 -0.65 -45.14
CA TYR A 9 26.84 0.17 -46.17
C TYR A 9 25.87 0.81 -47.19
N LYS A 10 24.64 0.31 -47.29
CA LYS A 10 23.60 0.84 -48.18
C LYS A 10 22.70 1.89 -47.52
N ALA A 11 22.87 2.13 -46.22
CA ALA A 11 22.10 3.13 -45.50
C ALA A 11 22.73 4.51 -45.63
N ASN A 12 21.91 5.49 -45.98
CA ASN A 12 22.27 6.90 -46.16
C ASN A 12 21.82 7.76 -44.98
N THR A 13 21.00 7.20 -44.07
CA THR A 13 20.46 7.91 -42.89
C THR A 13 20.59 7.06 -41.63
N PHE A 14 20.58 7.71 -40.46
CA PHE A 14 20.57 7.03 -39.18
C PHE A 14 19.33 6.12 -39.01
N GLU A 15 18.19 6.53 -39.55
CA GLU A 15 16.95 5.75 -39.49
C GLU A 15 17.01 4.49 -40.35
N GLU A 16 17.67 4.56 -41.51
CA GLU A 16 17.97 3.39 -42.34
C GLU A 16 18.91 2.42 -41.63
N ILE A 17 19.96 2.91 -40.96
CA ILE A 17 20.86 2.09 -40.14
C ILE A 17 20.07 1.40 -39.03
N LEU A 18 19.24 2.15 -38.29
CA LEU A 18 18.40 1.61 -37.22
C LEU A 18 17.47 0.50 -37.74
N ASN A 19 16.84 0.72 -38.89
CA ASN A 19 15.94 -0.25 -39.51
C ASN A 19 16.67 -1.53 -39.95
N ILE A 20 17.90 -1.43 -40.45
CA ILE A 20 18.73 -2.60 -40.78
C ILE A 20 19.05 -3.37 -39.50
N LEU A 21 19.51 -2.69 -38.44
CA LEU A 21 19.85 -3.31 -37.16
C LEU A 21 18.63 -4.01 -36.52
N LYS A 22 17.46 -3.37 -36.56
CA LYS A 22 16.23 -3.92 -35.96
C LYS A 22 15.68 -5.15 -36.69
N LYS A 23 15.98 -5.31 -37.98
CA LYS A 23 15.57 -6.47 -38.78
C LYS A 23 16.52 -7.65 -38.67
N ASP A 24 17.71 -7.44 -38.10
CA ASP A 24 18.71 -8.49 -37.95
C ASP A 24 18.30 -9.55 -36.92
N ILE A 25 18.68 -10.80 -37.17
CA ILE A 25 18.33 -11.93 -36.32
C ILE A 25 18.86 -11.77 -34.89
N PHE A 26 20.04 -11.16 -34.69
CA PHE A 26 20.59 -10.94 -33.35
C PHE A 26 19.75 -9.94 -32.55
N PHE A 27 19.20 -8.90 -33.20
CA PHE A 27 18.30 -7.96 -32.53
C PHE A 27 16.98 -8.63 -32.16
N ILE A 28 16.42 -9.44 -33.06
CA ILE A 28 15.19 -10.21 -32.79
C ILE A 28 15.41 -11.18 -31.60
N SER A 29 16.52 -11.91 -31.59
CA SER A 29 16.89 -12.81 -30.48
C SER A 29 17.12 -12.06 -29.17
N PHE A 30 17.78 -10.91 -29.23
CA PHE A 30 17.98 -10.03 -28.07
C PHE A 30 16.62 -9.57 -27.50
N LYS A 31 15.74 -9.02 -28.34
CA LYS A 31 14.39 -8.60 -27.97
C LYS A 31 13.59 -9.74 -27.32
N HIS A 32 13.69 -10.96 -27.85
CA HIS A 32 13.08 -12.15 -27.25
C HIS A 32 13.65 -12.45 -25.86
N SER A 33 14.98 -12.42 -25.71
CA SER A 33 15.65 -12.61 -24.42
C SER A 33 15.20 -11.60 -23.36
N ILE A 34 15.04 -10.33 -23.74
CA ILE A 34 14.52 -9.31 -22.82
C ILE A 34 13.07 -9.60 -22.41
N LYS A 35 12.21 -10.04 -23.34
CA LYS A 35 10.83 -10.45 -23.00
C LYS A 35 10.81 -11.62 -22.01
N GLU A 36 11.69 -12.62 -22.16
CA GLU A 36 11.82 -13.69 -21.18
C GLU A 36 12.29 -13.18 -19.81
N LYS A 37 13.28 -12.27 -19.78
CA LYS A 37 13.73 -11.64 -18.53
C LYS A 37 12.61 -10.86 -17.87
N LEU A 38 11.80 -10.13 -18.64
CA LEU A 38 10.63 -9.43 -18.15
C LEU A 38 9.58 -10.40 -17.60
N GLN A 39 9.36 -11.55 -18.23
CA GLN A 39 8.47 -12.60 -17.69
C GLN A 39 8.99 -13.19 -16.38
N LYS A 40 10.31 -13.37 -16.24
CA LYS A 40 10.96 -13.90 -15.04
C LYS A 40 11.14 -12.84 -13.94
N LEU A 41 11.02 -11.54 -14.26
CA LEU A 41 11.13 -10.45 -13.30
C LEU A 41 10.08 -10.65 -12.19
N LYS A 42 10.55 -10.68 -10.95
CA LYS A 42 9.71 -10.82 -9.75
C LYS A 42 9.77 -9.53 -8.95
N PHE A 43 8.63 -9.13 -8.42
CA PHE A 43 8.54 -8.05 -7.45
C PHE A 43 8.54 -8.65 -6.05
N ASP A 44 9.38 -8.11 -5.17
CA ASP A 44 9.41 -8.43 -3.75
C ASP A 44 8.96 -7.17 -2.98
N PRO A 45 7.77 -7.17 -2.35
CA PRO A 45 7.28 -6.04 -1.58
C PRO A 45 8.07 -5.79 -0.29
N GLU A 46 8.80 -6.79 0.23
CA GLU A 46 9.61 -6.63 1.44
C GLU A 46 10.97 -5.97 1.13
N ASN A 47 11.39 -6.01 -0.13
CA ASN A 47 12.60 -5.36 -0.56
C ASN A 47 12.41 -3.83 -0.56
N LYS A 48 13.11 -3.15 0.36
CA LYS A 48 13.10 -1.69 0.47
C LYS A 48 13.53 -0.98 -0.82
N ASN A 49 14.22 -1.67 -1.74
CA ASN A 49 14.64 -1.14 -3.02
C ASN A 49 13.67 -1.49 -4.17
N TYR A 50 12.38 -1.18 -3.99
CA TYR A 50 11.38 -1.28 -5.06
C TYR A 50 11.71 -0.41 -6.29
N VAL A 51 12.55 0.62 -6.10
CA VAL A 51 13.06 1.50 -7.17
C VAL A 51 13.88 0.71 -8.19
N GLN A 52 14.71 -0.24 -7.74
CA GLN A 52 15.47 -1.11 -8.64
C GLN A 52 14.53 -1.95 -9.51
N PHE A 53 13.47 -2.53 -8.93
CA PHE A 53 12.49 -3.32 -9.67
C PHE A 53 11.84 -2.51 -10.80
N ILE A 54 11.34 -1.31 -10.49
CA ILE A 54 10.62 -0.51 -11.50
C ILE A 54 11.56 0.04 -12.58
N ASN A 55 12.82 0.30 -12.25
CA ASN A 55 13.83 0.70 -13.23
C ASN A 55 14.15 -0.45 -14.20
N ILE A 56 14.35 -1.67 -13.69
CA ILE A 56 14.55 -2.86 -14.53
C ILE A 56 13.32 -3.13 -15.40
N PHE A 57 12.10 -2.99 -14.83
CA PHE A 57 10.87 -3.11 -15.60
C PHE A 57 10.82 -2.12 -16.76
N ARG A 58 11.15 -0.84 -16.50
CA ARG A 58 11.19 0.23 -17.52
C ARG A 58 12.21 -0.08 -18.61
N GLU A 59 13.42 -0.47 -18.23
CA GLU A 59 14.50 -0.85 -19.13
C GLU A 59 14.08 -2.00 -20.05
N TYR A 60 13.51 -3.06 -19.47
CA TYR A 60 13.02 -4.19 -20.25
C TYR A 60 11.86 -3.83 -21.18
N CYS A 61 10.94 -2.94 -20.79
CA CYS A 61 9.90 -2.47 -21.70
C CYS A 61 10.50 -1.72 -22.89
N TYR A 62 11.52 -0.89 -22.65
CA TYR A 62 12.21 -0.15 -23.70
C TYR A 62 13.00 -1.07 -24.64
N GLU A 63 13.85 -1.94 -24.10
CA GLU A 63 14.69 -2.85 -24.88
C GLU A 63 13.86 -3.92 -25.63
N ALA A 64 12.72 -4.34 -25.08
CA ALA A 64 11.79 -5.25 -25.73
C ALA A 64 10.84 -4.56 -26.73
N GLU A 65 10.98 -3.25 -26.96
CA GLU A 65 10.10 -2.41 -27.79
C GLU A 65 8.61 -2.59 -27.45
N ILE A 66 8.28 -2.66 -26.16
CA ILE A 66 6.91 -2.70 -25.67
C ILE A 66 6.45 -1.27 -25.48
N HIS A 67 5.88 -0.68 -26.52
CA HIS A 67 5.43 0.73 -26.51
C HIS A 67 3.94 0.89 -26.17
N ASP A 68 3.15 -0.19 -26.29
CA ASP A 68 1.73 -0.16 -25.96
C ASP A 68 1.52 -0.03 -24.45
N VAL A 69 0.82 1.03 -24.04
CA VAL A 69 0.62 1.36 -22.63
C VAL A 69 -0.28 0.33 -21.94
N GLU A 70 -1.26 -0.24 -22.66
CA GLU A 70 -2.15 -1.26 -22.11
C GLU A 70 -1.41 -2.60 -21.87
N GLU A 71 -0.48 -2.96 -22.74
CA GLU A 71 0.43 -4.09 -22.54
C GLU A 71 1.33 -3.86 -21.33
N GLN A 72 1.94 -2.68 -21.20
CA GLN A 72 2.77 -2.30 -20.05
C GLN A 72 2.00 -2.38 -18.73
N LYS A 73 0.77 -1.84 -18.68
CA LYS A 73 -0.13 -1.93 -17.51
C LYS A 73 -0.37 -3.38 -17.10
N LYS A 74 -0.76 -4.22 -18.04
CA LYS A 74 -1.03 -5.65 -17.81
C LYS A 74 0.22 -6.38 -17.32
N LEU A 75 1.38 -6.09 -17.91
CA LEU A 75 2.65 -6.70 -17.54
C LEU A 75 3.05 -6.34 -16.10
N LEU A 76 2.97 -5.06 -15.71
CA LEU A 76 3.29 -4.63 -14.35
C LEU A 76 2.33 -5.25 -13.33
N LEU A 77 1.02 -5.18 -13.58
CA LEU A 77 0.01 -5.73 -12.65
C LEU A 77 0.19 -7.23 -12.43
N LYS A 78 0.60 -8.00 -13.44
CA LYS A 78 0.93 -9.43 -13.30
C LYS A 78 2.11 -9.69 -12.37
N LYS A 79 2.95 -8.69 -12.07
CA LYS A 79 4.07 -8.82 -11.13
C LYS A 79 3.67 -8.58 -9.68
N LEU A 80 2.51 -7.97 -9.45
CA LEU A 80 2.03 -7.64 -8.13
C LEU A 80 1.07 -8.72 -7.63
N SER A 81 1.06 -8.96 -6.31
CA SER A 81 0.03 -9.80 -5.70
C SER A 81 -1.33 -9.13 -5.85
N ARG A 82 -2.37 -9.88 -6.24
CA ARG A 82 -3.74 -9.36 -6.40
C ARG A 82 -4.33 -8.83 -5.10
N ASP A 83 -3.83 -9.32 -3.97
CA ASP A 83 -4.26 -8.88 -2.63
C ASP A 83 -3.42 -7.71 -2.11
N SER A 84 -2.37 -7.29 -2.83
CA SER A 84 -1.52 -6.19 -2.40
C SER A 84 -2.17 -4.83 -2.58
N PHE A 85 -1.89 -3.91 -1.65
CA PHE A 85 -2.27 -2.51 -1.77
C PHE A 85 -1.80 -1.89 -3.10
N HIS A 86 -0.56 -2.17 -3.51
CA HIS A 86 0.03 -1.64 -4.74
C HIS A 86 -0.79 -2.02 -5.98
N TYR A 87 -1.28 -3.28 -6.04
CA TYR A 87 -2.15 -3.74 -7.12
C TYR A 87 -3.44 -2.92 -7.17
N TYR A 88 -4.16 -2.82 -6.05
CA TYR A 88 -5.43 -2.07 -6.00
C TYR A 88 -5.24 -0.59 -6.31
N PHE A 89 -4.18 0.02 -5.76
CA PHE A 89 -3.87 1.43 -5.98
C PHE A 89 -3.68 1.73 -7.47
N ILE A 90 -2.88 0.92 -8.17
CA ILE A 90 -2.63 1.10 -9.61
C ILE A 90 -3.88 0.74 -10.42
N ASN A 91 -4.52 -0.39 -10.11
CA ASN A 91 -5.71 -0.88 -10.82
C ASN A 91 -6.87 0.13 -10.80
N ASN A 92 -7.10 0.78 -9.64
CA ASN A 92 -8.15 1.78 -9.49
C ASN A 92 -7.82 3.13 -10.18
N ASN A 93 -6.59 3.31 -10.66
CA ASN A 93 -6.16 4.52 -11.35
C ASN A 93 -5.74 4.27 -12.82
N LEU A 94 -6.08 3.12 -13.41
CA LEU A 94 -5.68 2.75 -14.77
C LEU A 94 -6.09 3.76 -15.85
N GLU A 95 -7.26 4.39 -15.70
CA GLU A 95 -7.75 5.41 -16.64
C GLU A 95 -6.89 6.68 -16.66
N LYS A 96 -6.20 6.98 -15.55
CA LYS A 96 -5.33 8.15 -15.41
C LYS A 96 -3.92 7.90 -15.96
N ILE A 97 -3.55 6.64 -16.11
CA ILE A 97 -2.23 6.22 -16.59
C ILE A 97 -2.24 6.22 -18.12
N LYS A 98 -1.58 7.21 -18.74
CA LYS A 98 -1.56 7.41 -20.20
C LYS A 98 -0.21 7.09 -20.83
N SER A 99 0.80 6.82 -20.02
CA SER A 99 2.16 6.53 -20.46
C SER A 99 2.89 5.60 -19.48
N LEU A 100 4.03 5.06 -19.91
CA LEU A 100 4.95 4.33 -19.03
C LEU A 100 5.41 5.20 -17.84
N ASN A 101 5.64 6.49 -18.07
CA ASN A 101 6.07 7.40 -17.01
C ASN A 101 4.97 7.57 -15.95
N ASP A 102 3.71 7.68 -16.37
CA ASP A 102 2.58 7.71 -15.43
C ASP A 102 2.50 6.40 -14.65
N LEU A 103 2.67 5.26 -15.32
CA LEU A 103 2.64 3.93 -14.67
C LEU A 103 3.71 3.83 -13.58
N ILE A 104 4.93 4.29 -13.86
CA ILE A 104 6.04 4.34 -12.89
C ILE A 104 5.72 5.30 -11.75
N MET A 105 5.14 6.46 -12.05
CA MET A 105 4.74 7.44 -11.04
C MET A 105 3.69 6.86 -10.08
N TYR A 106 2.63 6.23 -10.61
CA TYR A 106 1.60 5.58 -9.79
C TYR A 106 2.15 4.39 -8.99
N PHE A 107 3.09 3.62 -9.56
CA PHE A 107 3.80 2.58 -8.83
C PHE A 107 4.55 3.17 -7.63
N ASN A 108 5.35 4.21 -7.82
CA ASN A 108 6.08 4.85 -6.72
C ASN A 108 5.13 5.50 -5.69
N GLN A 109 4.08 6.17 -6.16
CA GLN A 109 3.09 6.79 -5.30
C GLN A 109 2.37 5.76 -4.43
N SER A 110 2.15 4.54 -4.92
CA SER A 110 1.55 3.47 -4.12
C SER A 110 2.34 3.18 -2.84
N PHE A 111 3.67 3.27 -2.83
CA PHE A 111 4.46 3.10 -1.60
C PHE A 111 4.33 4.28 -0.65
N LEU A 112 4.24 5.51 -1.17
CA LEU A 112 4.02 6.70 -0.37
C LEU A 112 2.64 6.69 0.29
N GLU A 113 1.60 6.28 -0.45
CA GLU A 113 0.24 6.17 0.10
C GLU A 113 0.14 5.01 1.09
N GLN A 114 0.83 3.89 0.84
CA GLN A 114 0.86 2.76 1.78
C GLN A 114 1.45 3.14 3.14
N GLN A 115 2.35 4.11 3.22
CA GLN A 115 2.91 4.60 4.48
C GLN A 115 1.89 5.41 5.30
N LYS A 116 0.86 5.97 4.67
CA LYS A 116 -0.19 6.72 5.35
C LYS A 116 -1.31 5.83 5.88
N LEU A 117 -1.32 4.55 5.51
CA LEU A 117 -2.36 3.61 5.93
C LEU A 117 -2.17 3.21 7.39
N ILE A 118 -3.29 3.06 8.08
CA ILE A 118 -3.32 2.55 9.45
C ILE A 118 -3.00 1.05 9.41
N ARG A 119 -2.09 0.61 10.27
CA ARG A 119 -1.66 -0.78 10.46
C ARG A 119 -1.89 -1.21 11.91
N LEU A 120 -1.83 -2.50 12.18
CA LEU A 120 -1.71 -2.98 13.56
C LEU A 120 -0.47 -2.36 14.22
N GLY A 121 -0.61 -1.93 15.48
CA GLY A 121 0.37 -1.12 16.23
C GLY A 121 0.30 0.40 15.97
N SER A 122 -0.52 0.88 15.02
CA SER A 122 -0.64 2.32 14.76
C SER A 122 -1.24 3.03 15.97
N CYS A 123 -0.65 4.16 16.37
CA CYS A 123 -1.20 5.03 17.39
C CYS A 123 -2.08 6.11 16.73
N ILE A 124 -3.37 6.10 17.07
CA ILE A 124 -4.40 6.95 16.47
C ILE A 124 -5.14 7.77 17.55
N THR A 125 -5.91 8.75 17.09
CA THR A 125 -6.93 9.44 17.89
C THR A 125 -8.26 9.36 17.16
N LEU A 126 -9.36 9.26 17.90
CA LEU A 126 -10.71 9.28 17.32
C LEU A 126 -11.40 10.60 17.68
N LYS A 127 -11.75 11.39 16.68
CA LYS A 127 -12.38 12.71 16.85
C LYS A 127 -13.85 12.62 16.41
N HIS A 128 -14.75 13.02 17.30
CA HIS A 128 -16.15 13.20 16.95
C HIS A 128 -16.28 14.42 16.03
N VAL A 129 -16.77 14.21 14.81
CA VAL A 129 -16.76 15.23 13.74
C VAL A 129 -17.56 16.48 14.13
N ALA A 130 -18.75 16.32 14.71
CA ALA A 130 -19.64 17.45 15.00
C ALA A 130 -19.17 18.32 16.18
N THR A 131 -18.60 17.70 17.23
CA THR A 131 -18.17 18.45 18.44
C THR A 131 -16.69 18.74 18.47
N GLY A 132 -15.91 18.11 17.59
CA GLY A 132 -14.45 18.15 17.60
C GLY A 132 -13.80 17.50 18.82
N LYS A 133 -14.56 16.83 19.68
CA LYS A 133 -14.09 16.19 20.90
C LYS A 133 -13.43 14.85 20.60
N TYR A 134 -12.41 14.50 21.38
CA TYR A 134 -11.69 13.23 21.22
C TYR A 134 -12.25 12.12 22.11
N LEU A 135 -12.33 10.90 21.58
CA LEU A 135 -12.63 9.70 22.36
C LEU A 135 -11.50 9.45 23.35
N THR A 136 -11.84 9.40 24.63
CA THR A 136 -10.87 9.39 25.73
C THR A 136 -11.30 8.36 26.75
N SER A 137 -10.36 7.59 27.29
CA SER A 137 -10.59 6.78 28.49
C SER A 137 -10.31 7.62 29.74
N CYS A 138 -10.99 7.33 30.83
CA CYS A 138 -10.54 7.80 32.14
C CYS A 138 -10.81 6.74 33.18
N ASN A 139 -9.91 6.66 34.15
CA ASN A 139 -10.13 5.87 35.35
C ASN A 139 -11.00 6.68 36.30
N PHE A 140 -12.24 6.26 36.50
CA PHE A 140 -13.18 6.99 37.34
C PHE A 140 -13.04 6.63 38.82
N ASP A 141 -12.55 5.42 39.12
CA ASP A 141 -12.50 4.92 40.50
C ASP A 141 -11.32 3.96 40.71
N SER A 142 -10.36 4.38 41.55
CA SER A 142 -9.13 3.62 41.83
C SER A 142 -9.39 2.29 42.55
N LYS A 143 -10.60 2.07 43.08
CA LYS A 143 -10.99 0.85 43.78
C LYS A 143 -11.60 -0.23 42.90
N LEU A 144 -12.17 0.13 41.74
CA LEU A 144 -13.01 -0.78 40.95
C LEU A 144 -12.47 -1.05 39.54
N TYR A 145 -11.36 -0.42 39.12
CA TYR A 145 -10.75 -0.57 37.79
C TYR A 145 -11.75 -0.43 36.63
N LEU A 146 -12.84 0.33 36.83
CA LEU A 146 -13.88 0.56 35.85
C LEU A 146 -13.53 1.80 35.03
N LEU A 147 -13.01 1.58 33.82
CA LEU A 147 -12.64 2.67 32.92
C LEU A 147 -13.80 3.02 32.00
N LYS A 148 -14.19 4.29 32.03
CA LYS A 148 -15.24 4.80 31.15
C LYS A 148 -14.64 5.46 29.93
N VAL A 149 -15.34 5.29 28.81
CA VAL A 149 -15.01 5.92 27.54
C VAL A 149 -15.99 7.04 27.28
N PHE A 150 -15.48 8.22 26.92
CA PHE A 150 -16.30 9.39 26.68
C PHE A 150 -15.65 10.34 25.67
N ALA A 151 -16.45 11.22 25.08
CA ALA A 151 -15.95 12.32 24.25
C ALA A 151 -15.50 13.47 25.16
N SER A 152 -14.19 13.69 25.27
CA SER A 152 -13.61 14.66 26.21
C SER A 152 -13.51 16.07 25.61
N GLN A 153 -12.36 16.73 25.76
CA GLN A 153 -12.09 18.07 25.24
C GLN A 153 -11.73 18.02 23.75
N THR A 154 -11.62 19.20 23.15
CA THR A 154 -11.20 19.41 21.76
C THR A 154 -9.68 19.34 21.57
N LEU A 155 -8.92 19.14 22.65
CA LEU A 155 -7.47 18.92 22.64
C LEU A 155 -7.18 17.47 22.98
N SER A 156 -6.31 16.83 22.19
CA SER A 156 -5.86 15.46 22.44
C SER A 156 -4.97 15.42 23.70
N ASN A 157 -5.13 14.38 24.50
CA ASN A 157 -4.29 14.08 25.66
C ASN A 157 -3.81 12.61 25.59
N PRO A 158 -2.90 12.15 26.48
CA PRO A 158 -2.43 10.77 26.45
C PRO A 158 -3.54 9.71 26.54
N ASN A 159 -4.63 10.00 27.26
CA ASN A 159 -5.76 9.08 27.42
C ASN A 159 -6.69 9.06 26.19
N SER A 160 -6.51 9.96 25.23
CA SER A 160 -7.22 9.94 23.94
C SER A 160 -6.42 9.27 22.82
N LEU A 161 -5.25 8.72 23.15
CA LEU A 161 -4.43 7.94 22.23
C LEU A 161 -4.83 6.46 22.29
N TRP A 162 -5.05 5.87 21.12
CA TRP A 162 -5.46 4.48 20.96
C TRP A 162 -4.44 3.76 20.09
N ILE A 163 -4.07 2.54 20.45
CA ILE A 163 -3.27 1.64 19.62
C ILE A 163 -4.25 0.73 18.90
N VAL A 164 -4.10 0.63 17.57
CA VAL A 164 -4.91 -0.29 16.79
C VAL A 164 -4.28 -1.67 16.85
N SER A 165 -5.00 -2.64 17.38
CA SER A 165 -4.52 -4.00 17.58
C SER A 165 -5.47 -5.01 16.92
N GLY A 166 -5.05 -6.26 16.79
CA GLY A 166 -5.79 -7.30 16.07
C GLY A 166 -5.50 -8.69 16.63
N PRO A 167 -6.33 -9.70 16.30
CA PRO A 167 -6.18 -11.06 16.82
C PRO A 167 -4.86 -11.70 16.37
N ASP A 168 -4.32 -11.28 15.23
CA ASP A 168 -3.05 -11.74 14.68
C ASP A 168 -1.96 -10.68 14.85
N GLN A 169 -1.33 -10.66 16.03
CA GLN A 169 -0.25 -9.71 16.36
C GLN A 169 1.04 -9.92 15.53
N ASN A 170 1.13 -11.03 14.77
CA ASN A 170 2.27 -11.31 13.90
C ASN A 170 2.18 -10.57 12.55
N ASN A 171 1.00 -10.04 12.19
CA ASN A 171 0.74 -9.36 10.91
C ASN A 171 0.75 -7.83 11.01
N ASN A 172 1.74 -7.26 11.72
CA ASN A 172 1.91 -5.79 11.84
C ASN A 172 2.30 -5.08 10.53
N LYS A 173 2.55 -5.83 9.46
CA LYS A 173 2.99 -5.28 8.18
C LYS A 173 1.83 -4.83 7.30
N ASP A 174 0.68 -5.49 7.34
CA ASP A 174 -0.39 -5.19 6.39
C ASP A 174 -1.28 -4.03 6.86
N PRO A 175 -1.72 -3.16 5.93
CA PRO A 175 -2.67 -2.11 6.26
C PRO A 175 -4.04 -2.69 6.61
N ILE A 176 -4.76 -2.00 7.48
CA ILE A 176 -6.14 -2.33 7.86
C ILE A 176 -7.05 -2.04 6.67
N ILE A 177 -7.84 -3.04 6.29
CA ILE A 177 -8.79 -2.97 5.18
C ILE A 177 -10.21 -2.95 5.74
N TYR A 178 -10.95 -1.89 5.40
CA TYR A 178 -12.36 -1.75 5.77
C TYR A 178 -13.19 -2.98 5.36
N GLY A 179 -13.95 -3.53 6.31
CA GLY A 179 -14.83 -4.68 6.10
C GLY A 179 -14.12 -6.04 6.01
N LYS A 180 -12.78 -6.09 6.11
CA LYS A 180 -12.02 -7.35 6.11
C LYS A 180 -11.18 -7.54 7.37
N SER A 181 -10.55 -6.48 7.86
CA SER A 181 -9.68 -6.54 9.03
C SER A 181 -10.51 -6.46 10.31
N GLU A 182 -10.34 -7.45 11.18
CA GLU A 182 -10.82 -7.38 12.56
C GLU A 182 -9.80 -6.63 13.41
N VAL A 183 -10.26 -5.60 14.11
CA VAL A 183 -9.40 -4.73 14.92
C VAL A 183 -10.07 -4.38 16.24
N TYR A 184 -9.25 -4.21 17.26
CA TYR A 184 -9.65 -3.64 18.54
C TYR A 184 -8.76 -2.43 18.86
N LEU A 185 -9.24 -1.58 19.77
CA LEU A 185 -8.55 -0.36 20.16
C LEU A 185 -8.11 -0.48 21.60
N GLU A 186 -6.80 -0.44 21.80
CA GLU A 186 -6.19 -0.41 23.13
C GLU A 186 -5.92 1.02 23.54
N ASN A 187 -6.27 1.40 24.76
CA ASN A 187 -5.89 2.70 25.26
C ASN A 187 -4.39 2.74 25.55
N LYS A 188 -3.67 3.74 25.02
CA LYS A 188 -2.22 3.85 25.21
C LYS A 188 -1.82 4.21 26.65
N ALA A 189 -2.66 4.93 27.37
CA ALA A 189 -2.40 5.35 28.75
C ALA A 189 -2.80 4.28 29.77
N GLY A 190 -3.79 3.45 29.43
CA GLY A 190 -4.18 2.26 30.20
C GLY A 190 -3.19 1.10 29.99
N ARG A 191 -3.07 0.21 30.98
CA ARG A 191 -2.23 -1.00 30.84
C ARG A 191 -2.95 -2.03 29.96
N PHE A 192 -2.87 -1.90 28.63
CA PHE A 192 -3.40 -2.88 27.66
C PHE A 192 -4.90 -3.11 27.77
N GLU A 193 -5.61 -2.00 27.75
CA GLU A 193 -7.02 -1.89 28.09
C GLU A 193 -7.81 -1.75 26.79
N ILE A 194 -8.67 -2.73 26.46
CA ILE A 194 -9.37 -2.82 25.17
C ILE A 194 -10.75 -2.14 25.24
N LEU A 195 -11.08 -1.34 24.24
CA LEU A 195 -12.41 -0.77 24.04
C LEU A 195 -13.44 -1.87 23.75
N PHE A 196 -14.48 -1.97 24.57
CA PHE A 196 -15.58 -2.91 24.38
C PHE A 196 -16.93 -2.28 24.74
N ILE A 197 -18.00 -2.92 24.29
CA ILE A 197 -19.37 -2.57 24.65
C ILE A 197 -19.76 -3.44 25.83
N SER A 198 -20.31 -2.84 26.90
CA SER A 198 -20.74 -3.59 28.08
C SER A 198 -22.04 -4.35 27.83
N ASP A 199 -22.08 -5.60 28.28
CA ASP A 199 -23.31 -6.41 28.30
C ASP A 199 -24.15 -6.22 29.57
N TYR A 200 -23.64 -5.47 30.54
CA TYR A 200 -24.22 -5.32 31.87
C TYR A 200 -24.73 -3.90 32.14
N TYR A 201 -24.10 -2.89 31.56
CA TYR A 201 -24.38 -1.49 31.85
C TYR A 201 -24.98 -0.78 30.64
N LYS A 202 -26.06 -0.02 30.90
CA LYS A 202 -26.70 0.85 29.92
C LYS A 202 -26.52 2.31 30.31
N SER A 203 -26.25 3.13 29.30
CA SER A 203 -26.16 4.58 29.39
C SER A 203 -27.42 5.13 30.06
N PRO A 204 -27.27 5.86 31.18
CA PRO A 204 -28.40 6.51 31.84
C PRO A 204 -29.11 7.54 30.96
N SER A 205 -28.39 8.10 29.99
CA SER A 205 -28.87 9.19 29.13
C SER A 205 -29.61 8.72 27.88
N THR A 206 -29.26 7.56 27.34
CA THR A 206 -29.78 7.07 26.05
C THR A 206 -30.37 5.66 26.12
N GLY A 207 -30.14 4.91 27.19
CA GLY A 207 -30.56 3.50 27.32
C GLY A 207 -29.76 2.51 26.47
N ASN A 208 -28.80 2.98 25.67
CA ASN A 208 -27.89 2.13 24.89
C ASN A 208 -26.83 1.49 25.79
N TRP A 209 -26.25 0.37 25.38
CA TRP A 209 -25.13 -0.26 26.08
C TRP A 209 -23.93 0.70 26.24
N GLU A 210 -23.30 0.74 27.41
CA GLU A 210 -22.17 1.63 27.69
C GLU A 210 -20.89 1.17 26.99
N GLY A 211 -20.11 2.10 26.45
CA GLY A 211 -18.74 1.85 26.00
C GLY A 211 -17.75 1.96 27.16
N THR A 212 -16.91 0.95 27.34
CA THR A 212 -16.01 0.81 28.49
C THR A 212 -14.65 0.25 28.03
N VAL A 213 -13.65 0.29 28.92
CA VAL A 213 -12.32 -0.28 28.68
C VAL A 213 -11.97 -1.29 29.79
N TYR A 214 -11.50 -2.49 29.42
CA TYR A 214 -11.17 -3.57 30.36
C TYR A 214 -9.77 -4.10 30.07
N GLY A 215 -8.99 -4.33 31.12
CA GLY A 215 -7.67 -4.96 31.03
C GLY A 215 -7.81 -6.48 30.99
N ILE A 216 -7.09 -7.13 30.07
CA ILE A 216 -6.93 -8.59 30.06
C ILE A 216 -5.91 -9.01 31.12
#